data_AF-A0A7J8X5Q1-F1
#
_entry.id   AF-A0A7J8X5Q1-F1
#
_cell.length_a   1.000
_cell.length_b   1.000
_cell.length_c   1.000
_cell.angle_alpha   90.00
_cell.angle_beta   90.00
_cell.angle_gamma   90.00
#
_symmetry.space_group_name_H-M   'P 1'
#
loop_
_entity.id
_entity.type
_entity.pdbx_description
1 polymer ?
#
loop_
_entity_poly.entity_id
_entity_poly.type
_entity_poly.pdbx_seq_one_letter_code
_entity_poly.pdbx_strand_id
1 'polypeptide(L)'
;MDPNLSKFPILSYIFSQQDPYNYPSLPPQIRQDLLTRFPHLPDPSILASLSRSIPTSVTQTHSLLRSLGPRPDPSAVSAARSKITHIQETQSSLQEADIYKTVLRLEGLHEDYERQLTEVEENLGRLYCSAVEQMSGDDEVNEDVVRILKEAENGVVERVELSGRQLRLLPEAFGKLHGLVYLNLSNNQIEVIPDSIGGLKKLEELNASSNHLQHLPDSVGLLLNLRILDVSGNKLNALPESIARC
;
A
#
# COMPACT_ATOMS: atom_id res chain seq x y z
N MET A 1 -20.24 20.54 -7.54
CA MET A 1 -20.44 19.30 -8.34
C MET A 1 -19.19 18.48 -8.14
N ASP A 2 -18.88 18.22 -6.88
CA ASP A 2 -17.65 17.53 -6.53
C ASP A 2 -17.90 16.03 -6.63
N PRO A 3 -16.89 15.22 -7.02
CA PRO A 3 -16.93 13.80 -6.75
C PRO A 3 -17.38 13.65 -5.30
N ASN A 4 -18.47 12.93 -5.07
CA ASN A 4 -18.98 12.73 -3.73
C ASN A 4 -17.79 12.21 -2.90
N LEU A 5 -17.31 13.05 -1.96
CA LEU A 5 -16.05 12.84 -1.24
C LEU A 5 -16.06 11.52 -0.45
N SER A 6 -17.26 10.98 -0.18
CA SER A 6 -17.46 9.66 0.42
C SER A 6 -17.40 8.49 -0.57
N LYS A 7 -17.69 8.72 -1.86
CA LYS A 7 -17.78 7.67 -2.88
C LYS A 7 -16.44 7.40 -3.58
N PHE A 8 -15.60 8.42 -3.74
CA PHE A 8 -14.31 8.33 -4.46
C PHE A 8 -13.14 8.86 -3.60
N PRO A 9 -12.87 8.24 -2.44
CA PRO A 9 -11.97 8.81 -1.43
C PRO A 9 -10.50 8.92 -1.89
N ILE A 10 -9.97 7.97 -2.67
CA ILE A 10 -8.59 7.99 -3.18
C ILE A 10 -8.46 9.10 -4.23
N LEU A 11 -9.38 9.16 -5.20
CA LEU A 11 -9.37 10.16 -6.25
C LEU A 11 -9.54 11.59 -5.67
N SER A 12 -10.47 11.77 -4.73
CA SER A 12 -10.66 13.05 -4.02
C SER A 12 -9.40 13.48 -3.27
N TYR A 13 -8.69 12.54 -2.65
CA TYR A 13 -7.42 12.84 -1.99
C TYR A 13 -6.38 13.32 -3.00
N ILE A 14 -6.17 12.58 -4.09
CA ILE A 14 -5.17 12.95 -5.12
C ILE A 14 -5.48 14.32 -5.72
N PHE A 15 -6.73 14.57 -6.08
CA PHE A 15 -7.13 15.87 -6.63
C PHE A 15 -6.95 17.03 -5.64
N SER A 16 -7.23 16.81 -4.35
CA SER A 16 -6.95 17.83 -3.33
C SER A 16 -5.46 18.16 -3.17
N GLN A 17 -4.57 17.21 -3.49
CA GLN A 17 -3.12 17.44 -3.48
C GLN A 17 -2.63 18.15 -4.75
N GLN A 18 -3.25 17.86 -5.89
CA GLN A 18 -2.83 18.40 -7.20
C GLN A 18 -3.40 19.79 -7.49
N ASP A 19 -4.67 20.03 -7.12
CA ASP A 19 -5.37 21.28 -7.38
C ASP A 19 -6.27 21.67 -6.20
N PRO A 20 -5.68 22.21 -5.13
CA PRO A 20 -6.41 22.61 -3.93
C PRO A 20 -7.45 23.72 -4.14
N TYR A 21 -7.36 24.45 -5.26
CA TYR A 21 -8.28 25.55 -5.58
C TYR A 21 -9.60 25.03 -6.12
N ASN A 22 -9.57 23.95 -6.91
CA ASN A 22 -10.77 23.34 -7.47
C ASN A 22 -11.28 22.15 -6.65
N TYR A 23 -10.46 21.56 -5.77
CA TYR A 23 -10.85 20.44 -4.92
C TYR A 23 -10.55 20.74 -3.45
N PRO A 24 -11.57 21.03 -2.63
CA PRO A 24 -11.36 21.29 -1.22
C PRO A 24 -10.76 20.07 -0.52
N SER A 25 -9.99 20.33 0.53
CA SER A 25 -9.43 19.27 1.35
C SER A 25 -10.52 18.39 1.96
N LEU A 26 -10.26 17.09 2.02
CA LEU A 26 -11.16 16.12 2.64
C LEU A 26 -11.46 16.52 4.10
N PRO A 27 -12.73 16.45 4.54
CA PRO A 27 -13.09 16.64 5.94
C PRO A 27 -12.24 15.74 6.87
N PRO A 28 -11.89 16.19 8.07
CA PRO A 28 -10.94 15.47 8.94
C PRO A 28 -11.34 14.02 9.22
N GLN A 29 -12.65 13.77 9.39
CA GLN A 29 -13.21 12.44 9.64
C GLN A 29 -13.01 11.51 8.44
N ILE A 30 -13.33 11.97 7.23
CA ILE A 30 -13.18 11.20 5.99
C ILE A 30 -11.70 10.97 5.70
N ARG A 31 -10.86 11.98 5.94
CA ARG A 31 -9.40 11.83 5.80
C ARG A 31 -8.86 10.79 6.76
N GLN A 32 -9.33 10.77 8.00
CA GLN A 32 -8.87 9.78 8.98
C GLN A 32 -9.28 8.37 8.56
N ASP A 33 -10.53 8.18 8.12
CA ASP A 33 -11.03 6.89 7.63
C ASP A 33 -10.34 6.41 6.34
N LEU A 34 -9.97 7.35 5.46
CA LEU A 34 -9.15 7.06 4.30
C LEU A 34 -7.75 6.60 4.72
N LEU A 35 -7.11 7.27 5.68
CA LEU A 35 -5.76 6.93 6.12
C LEU A 35 -5.71 5.67 7.00
N THR A 36 -6.79 5.29 7.68
CA THR A 36 -6.87 3.98 8.34
C THR A 36 -6.96 2.86 7.32
N ARG A 37 -7.67 3.06 6.21
CA ARG A 37 -7.81 2.07 5.14
C ARG A 37 -6.62 2.05 4.17
N PHE A 38 -5.95 3.18 3.99
CA PHE A 38 -4.84 3.38 3.05
C PHE A 38 -3.68 4.13 3.74
N PRO A 39 -2.95 3.48 4.67
CA PRO A 39 -1.93 4.14 5.51
C PRO A 39 -0.75 4.70 4.72
N HIS A 40 -0.35 4.01 3.65
CA HIS A 40 0.75 4.45 2.78
C HIS A 40 0.32 5.46 1.69
N LEU A 41 -0.95 5.89 1.68
CA LEU A 41 -1.43 6.84 0.66
C LEU A 41 -0.68 8.19 0.66
N PRO A 42 -0.22 8.75 1.80
CA PRO A 42 0.57 9.97 1.81
C PRO A 42 1.99 9.83 1.23
N ASP A 43 2.44 8.62 0.92
CA ASP A 43 3.78 8.39 0.40
C ASP A 43 3.96 9.05 -0.99
N PRO A 44 5.02 9.85 -1.20
CA PRO A 44 5.23 10.57 -2.46
C PRO A 44 5.37 9.66 -3.68
N SER A 45 5.93 8.46 -3.53
CA SER A 45 6.14 7.52 -4.63
C SER A 45 4.85 6.83 -5.05
N ILE A 46 4.01 6.48 -4.07
CA ILE A 46 2.66 5.97 -4.31
C ILE A 46 1.82 7.07 -4.96
N LEU A 47 1.82 8.29 -4.42
CA LEU A 47 1.06 9.39 -4.98
C LEU A 47 1.47 9.74 -6.41
N ALA A 48 2.76 9.74 -6.71
CA ALA A 48 3.25 9.97 -8.07
C ALA A 48 2.81 8.85 -9.03
N SER A 49 2.70 7.61 -8.55
CA SER A 49 2.26 6.48 -9.39
C SER A 49 0.76 6.50 -9.61
N LEU A 50 -0.03 6.73 -8.56
CA LEU A 50 -1.47 6.85 -8.63
C LEU A 50 -1.90 8.05 -9.49
N SER A 51 -1.30 9.22 -9.29
CA SER A 51 -1.61 10.42 -10.07
C SER A 51 -1.39 10.26 -11.57
N ARG A 52 -0.32 9.58 -11.99
CA ARG A 52 -0.03 9.31 -13.41
C ARG A 52 -1.05 8.36 -14.05
N SER A 53 -1.74 7.54 -13.25
CA SER A 53 -2.73 6.59 -13.74
C SER A 53 -4.10 7.21 -14.04
N ILE A 54 -4.35 8.45 -13.57
CA ILE A 54 -5.62 9.14 -13.78
C ILE A 54 -5.72 9.57 -15.25
N PRO A 55 -6.71 9.10 -16.02
CA PRO A 55 -6.86 9.46 -17.42
C PRO A 55 -7.18 10.95 -17.61
N THR A 56 -6.61 11.56 -18.64
CA THR A 56 -6.93 12.94 -19.03
C THR A 56 -8.37 13.11 -19.49
N SER A 57 -9.05 12.02 -19.86
CA SER A 57 -10.48 12.05 -20.22
C SER A 57 -11.36 12.46 -19.03
N VAL A 58 -10.98 12.06 -17.81
CA VAL A 58 -11.74 12.40 -16.59
C VAL A 58 -11.62 13.90 -16.31
N THR A 59 -10.42 14.47 -16.39
CA THR A 59 -10.21 15.89 -16.18
C THR A 59 -10.88 16.75 -17.26
N GLN A 60 -10.82 16.31 -18.52
CA GLN A 60 -11.55 16.96 -19.63
C GLN A 60 -13.07 16.91 -19.42
N THR A 61 -13.63 15.73 -19.13
CA THR A 61 -15.07 15.56 -18.90
C THR A 61 -15.55 16.41 -17.71
N HIS A 62 -14.76 16.48 -16.64
CA HIS A 62 -15.04 17.36 -15.51
C HIS A 62 -15.13 18.83 -15.89
N SER A 63 -14.15 19.33 -16.66
CA SER A 63 -14.14 20.72 -17.12
C SER A 63 -15.35 21.06 -18.02
N LEU A 64 -15.76 20.11 -18.87
CA LEU A 64 -16.93 20.24 -19.72
C LEU A 64 -18.22 20.28 -18.89
N LEU A 65 -18.40 19.35 -17.95
CA LEU A 65 -19.58 19.34 -17.07
C LEU A 65 -19.68 20.61 -16.22
N ARG A 66 -18.55 21.18 -15.78
CA ARG A 66 -18.55 22.47 -15.09
C ARG A 66 -19.13 23.62 -15.94
N SER A 67 -18.94 23.57 -17.25
CA SER A 67 -19.52 24.55 -18.19
C SER A 67 -21.00 24.30 -18.50
N LEU A 68 -21.43 23.04 -18.46
CA LEU A 68 -22.80 22.62 -18.78
C LEU A 68 -23.77 22.76 -17.60
N GLY A 69 -23.26 22.81 -16.36
CA GLY A 69 -24.06 23.07 -15.17
C GLY A 69 -24.36 21.83 -14.32
N PRO A 70 -25.19 21.98 -13.28
CA PRO A 70 -25.47 20.91 -12.33
C PRO A 70 -26.21 19.74 -12.99
N ARG A 71 -26.03 18.55 -12.41
CA ARG A 71 -26.81 17.35 -12.74
C ARG A 71 -28.31 17.63 -12.57
N PRO A 72 -29.14 17.30 -13.57
CA PRO A 72 -30.60 17.44 -13.47
C PRO A 72 -31.19 16.59 -12.34
N ASP A 73 -32.28 17.08 -11.73
CA ASP A 73 -33.00 16.32 -10.71
C ASP A 73 -33.69 15.09 -11.32
N PRO A 74 -33.78 13.95 -10.59
CA PRO A 74 -34.44 12.74 -11.08
C PRO A 74 -35.91 12.96 -11.50
N SER A 75 -36.61 13.86 -10.80
CA SER A 75 -37.99 14.24 -11.14
C SER A 75 -38.05 14.99 -12.48
N ALA A 76 -37.10 15.89 -12.76
CA ALA A 76 -37.00 16.63 -14.01
C ALA A 76 -36.65 15.71 -15.18
N VAL A 77 -35.76 14.72 -14.97
CA VAL A 77 -35.45 13.68 -15.95
C VAL A 77 -36.67 12.83 -16.28
N SER A 78 -37.42 12.38 -15.26
CA SER A 78 -38.65 11.61 -15.47
C SER A 78 -39.73 12.42 -16.19
N ALA A 79 -39.88 13.70 -15.85
CA ALA A 79 -40.79 14.61 -16.53
C ALA A 79 -40.39 14.83 -18.00
N ALA A 80 -39.10 15.01 -18.27
CA ALA A 80 -38.56 15.15 -19.63
C ALA A 80 -38.83 13.90 -20.48
N ARG A 81 -38.62 12.69 -19.93
CA ARG A 81 -38.93 11.43 -20.63
C ARG A 81 -40.42 11.34 -21.00
N SER A 82 -41.31 11.62 -20.04
CA SER A 82 -42.77 11.60 -20.23
C SER A 82 -43.24 12.65 -21.26
N LYS A 83 -42.63 13.84 -21.25
CA LYS A 83 -42.94 14.89 -22.22
C LYS A 83 -42.49 14.53 -23.63
N ILE A 84 -41.31 13.93 -23.79
CA ILE A 84 -40.83 13.49 -25.10
C ILE A 84 -41.75 12.42 -25.69
N THR A 85 -42.16 11.42 -24.91
CA THR A 85 -43.08 10.37 -25.40
C THR A 85 -44.42 10.98 -25.80
N HIS A 86 -44.96 11.90 -24.99
CA HIS A 86 -46.21 12.57 -25.31
C HIS A 86 -46.13 13.45 -26.57
N ILE A 87 -45.02 14.18 -26.77
CA ILE A 87 -44.80 15.02 -27.96
C ILE A 87 -44.66 14.15 -29.23
N GLN A 88 -44.00 12.98 -29.12
CA GLN A 88 -43.88 12.02 -30.22
C GLN A 88 -45.23 11.42 -30.63
N GLU A 89 -46.09 11.12 -29.66
CA GLU A 89 -47.45 10.60 -29.90
C GLU A 89 -48.38 11.67 -30.50
N THR A 90 -48.24 12.92 -30.09
CA THR A 90 -49.14 14.03 -30.49
C THR A 90 -48.65 14.82 -31.71
N GLN A 91 -47.47 14.52 -32.25
CA GLN A 91 -46.80 15.30 -33.31
C GLN A 91 -46.78 16.81 -33.04
N SER A 92 -46.61 17.20 -31.78
CA SER A 92 -46.56 18.59 -31.34
C SER A 92 -45.15 19.21 -31.54
N SER A 93 -44.95 20.45 -31.10
CA SER A 93 -43.77 21.28 -31.43
C SER A 93 -42.43 20.55 -31.25
N LEU A 94 -41.69 20.37 -32.36
CA LEU A 94 -40.35 19.77 -32.38
C LEU A 94 -39.33 20.54 -31.53
N GLN A 95 -39.49 21.86 -31.40
CA GLN A 95 -38.62 22.71 -30.58
C GLN A 95 -38.76 22.43 -29.08
N GLU A 96 -39.96 22.07 -28.62
CA GLU A 96 -40.20 21.74 -27.20
C GLU A 96 -39.53 20.41 -26.85
N ALA A 97 -39.56 19.43 -27.77
CA ALA A 97 -38.88 18.15 -27.60
C ALA A 97 -37.36 18.30 -27.47
N ASP A 98 -36.75 19.26 -28.17
CA ASP A 98 -35.29 19.46 -28.12
C ASP A 98 -34.80 19.95 -26.75
N ILE A 99 -35.60 20.75 -26.04
CA ILE A 99 -35.28 21.19 -24.66
C ILE A 99 -35.27 19.99 -23.70
N TYR A 100 -36.22 19.07 -23.82
CA TYR A 100 -36.23 17.87 -22.97
C TYR A 100 -35.10 16.90 -23.36
N LYS A 101 -34.75 16.81 -24.65
CA LYS A 101 -33.59 16.01 -25.10
C LYS A 101 -32.27 16.53 -24.58
N THR A 102 -32.07 17.85 -24.45
CA THR A 102 -30.84 18.39 -23.86
C THR A 102 -30.73 18.06 -22.38
N VAL A 103 -31.84 18.04 -21.63
CA VAL A 103 -31.86 17.56 -20.23
C VAL A 103 -31.42 16.10 -20.14
N LEU A 104 -31.95 15.22 -21.00
CA LEU A 104 -31.55 13.81 -21.02
C LEU A 104 -30.10 13.62 -21.46
N ARG A 105 -29.61 14.42 -22.41
CA ARG A 105 -28.22 14.38 -22.86
C ARG A 105 -27.27 14.82 -21.75
N LEU A 106 -27.63 15.85 -20.98
CA LEU A 106 -26.86 16.31 -19.83
C LEU A 106 -26.80 15.23 -18.75
N GLU A 107 -27.94 14.61 -18.42
CA GLU A 107 -27.97 13.50 -17.46
C GLU A 107 -27.10 12.32 -17.90
N GLY A 108 -27.18 11.93 -19.18
CA GLY A 108 -26.32 10.86 -19.72
C GLY A 108 -24.82 11.18 -19.60
N LEU A 109 -24.42 12.43 -19.83
CA LEU A 109 -23.03 12.85 -19.63
C LEU A 109 -22.58 12.75 -18.17
N HIS A 110 -23.47 13.09 -17.21
CA HIS A 110 -23.19 12.93 -15.78
C HIS A 110 -23.10 11.46 -15.37
N GLU A 111 -23.99 10.60 -15.91
CA GLU A 111 -23.93 9.14 -15.69
C GLU A 111 -22.63 8.54 -16.22
N ASP A 112 -22.21 8.92 -17.43
CA ASP A 112 -20.97 8.44 -18.03
C ASP A 112 -19.73 8.92 -17.26
N TYR A 113 -19.73 10.17 -16.80
CA TYR A 113 -18.66 10.69 -15.95
C TYR A 113 -18.58 9.96 -14.61
N GLU A 114 -19.71 9.70 -13.96
CA GLU A 114 -19.77 8.92 -12.72
C GLU A 114 -19.24 7.49 -12.92
N ARG A 115 -19.52 6.87 -14.07
CA ARG A 115 -18.97 5.56 -14.44
C ARG A 115 -17.45 5.62 -14.58
N GLN A 116 -16.91 6.64 -15.26
CA GLN A 116 -15.47 6.84 -15.38
C GLN A 116 -14.80 7.05 -14.01
N LEU A 117 -15.40 7.84 -13.12
CA LEU A 117 -14.88 8.04 -11.77
C LEU A 117 -14.82 6.73 -10.97
N THR A 118 -15.85 5.89 -11.12
CA THR A 118 -15.90 4.57 -10.45
C THR A 118 -14.79 3.66 -10.96
N GLU A 119 -14.61 3.57 -12.28
CA GLU A 119 -13.56 2.75 -12.89
C GLU A 119 -12.16 3.22 -12.48
N VAL A 120 -11.94 4.54 -12.43
CA VAL A 120 -10.67 5.12 -11.98
C VAL A 120 -10.43 4.84 -10.50
N GLU A 121 -11.42 5.02 -9.63
CA GLU A 121 -11.29 4.73 -8.19
C GLU A 121 -10.95 3.26 -7.95
N GLU A 122 -11.62 2.33 -8.63
CA GLU A 122 -11.30 0.89 -8.55
C GLU A 122 -9.88 0.59 -9.04
N ASN A 123 -9.46 1.21 -10.14
CA ASN A 123 -8.13 1.03 -10.67
C ASN A 123 -7.06 1.61 -9.74
N LEU A 124 -7.30 2.78 -9.16
CA LEU A 124 -6.44 3.39 -8.14
C LEU A 124 -6.33 2.49 -6.91
N GLY A 125 -7.44 1.89 -6.46
CA GLY A 125 -7.43 0.90 -5.38
C GLY A 125 -6.55 -0.30 -5.69
N ARG A 126 -6.66 -0.88 -6.90
CA ARG A 126 -5.80 -1.99 -7.33
C ARG A 126 -4.33 -1.59 -7.43
N LEU A 127 -4.03 -0.43 -7.99
CA LEU A 127 -2.67 0.10 -8.11
C LEU A 127 -2.06 0.40 -6.75
N TYR A 128 -2.86 0.92 -5.81
CA TYR A 128 -2.44 1.10 -4.44
C TYR A 128 -2.07 -0.24 -3.80
N CYS A 129 -2.95 -1.25 -3.88
CA CYS A 129 -2.66 -2.58 -3.34
C CYS A 129 -1.39 -3.16 -3.96
N SER A 130 -1.23 -3.09 -5.28
CA SER A 130 -0.03 -3.59 -5.96
C SER A 130 1.23 -2.81 -5.58
N ALA A 131 1.15 -1.49 -5.41
CA ALA A 131 2.28 -0.68 -4.96
C ALA A 131 2.65 -0.99 -3.51
N VAL A 132 1.66 -1.17 -2.64
CA VAL A 132 1.88 -1.61 -1.25
C VAL A 132 2.48 -3.01 -1.21
N GLU A 133 2.01 -3.95 -2.04
CA GLU A 133 2.58 -5.30 -2.18
C GLU A 133 4.05 -5.25 -2.61
N GLN A 134 4.40 -4.33 -3.51
CA GLN A 134 5.78 -4.12 -3.95
C GLN A 134 6.64 -3.43 -2.88
N MET A 135 6.06 -2.54 -2.06
CA MET A 135 6.74 -1.93 -0.92
C MET A 135 6.87 -2.89 0.27
N SER A 136 5.91 -3.80 0.44
CA SER A 136 5.99 -4.96 1.35
C SER A 136 6.72 -6.14 0.71
N GLY A 137 7.34 -5.94 -0.45
CA GLY A 137 8.12 -6.93 -1.18
C GLY A 137 9.40 -7.28 -0.45
N ASP A 138 9.28 -7.97 0.68
CA ASP A 138 10.12 -9.08 1.16
C ASP A 138 9.67 -9.70 2.50
N ASP A 139 8.38 -9.61 2.84
CA ASP A 139 7.79 -10.55 3.82
C ASP A 139 7.39 -11.88 3.14
N GLU A 140 8.15 -12.33 2.13
CA GLU A 140 8.14 -13.74 1.77
C GLU A 140 8.81 -14.46 2.94
N VAL A 141 8.00 -14.81 3.95
CA VAL A 141 8.45 -15.54 5.13
C VAL A 141 9.06 -16.82 4.59
N ASN A 142 10.38 -16.84 4.51
CA ASN A 142 11.11 -17.88 3.82
C ASN A 142 10.64 -19.24 4.35
N GLU A 143 10.13 -20.10 3.47
CA GLU A 143 9.50 -21.36 3.88
C GLU A 143 10.46 -22.22 4.71
N ASP A 144 11.78 -22.07 4.48
CA ASP A 144 12.81 -22.72 5.27
C ASP A 144 12.85 -22.19 6.71
N VAL A 145 12.74 -20.88 6.89
CA VAL A 145 12.62 -20.23 8.21
C VAL A 145 11.37 -20.71 8.94
N VAL A 146 10.21 -20.74 8.27
CA VAL A 146 8.96 -21.24 8.88
C VAL A 146 9.10 -22.70 9.28
N ARG A 147 9.71 -23.52 8.44
CA ARG A 147 9.93 -24.95 8.71
C ARG A 147 10.82 -25.14 9.94
N ILE A 148 11.93 -24.41 10.04
CA ILE A 148 12.84 -24.49 11.20
C ILE A 148 12.12 -24.08 12.49
N LEU A 149 11.33 -23.00 12.46
CA LEU A 149 10.57 -22.57 13.63
C LEU A 149 9.53 -23.62 14.06
N LYS A 150 8.83 -24.27 13.10
CA LYS A 150 7.91 -25.38 13.39
C LYS A 150 8.62 -26.63 13.90
N GLU A 151 9.82 -26.91 13.40
CA GLU A 151 10.64 -28.03 13.88
C GLU A 151 11.08 -27.78 15.33
N ALA A 152 11.46 -26.54 15.65
CA ALA A 152 11.81 -26.13 16.99
C ALA A 152 10.66 -26.14 18.01
N GLU A 153 9.40 -26.06 17.56
CA GLU A 153 8.25 -26.28 18.44
C GLU A 153 8.15 -27.73 18.90
N ASN A 154 8.65 -28.68 18.11
CA ASN A 154 8.54 -30.12 18.35
C ASN A 154 9.85 -30.77 18.82
N GLY A 155 10.97 -30.03 18.85
CA GLY A 155 12.29 -30.57 19.18
C GLY A 155 13.33 -29.49 19.47
N VAL A 156 14.54 -29.93 19.85
CA VAL A 156 15.68 -29.03 20.07
C VAL A 156 16.46 -28.88 18.76
N VAL A 157 16.49 -27.67 18.20
CA VAL A 157 17.28 -27.34 17.02
C VAL A 157 18.63 -26.78 17.48
N GLU A 158 19.71 -27.49 17.17
CA GLU A 158 21.08 -27.10 17.56
C GLU A 158 21.86 -26.41 16.43
N ARG A 159 21.52 -26.69 15.17
CA ARG A 159 22.22 -26.13 14.00
C ARG A 159 21.23 -25.65 12.96
N VAL A 160 21.39 -24.41 12.51
CA VAL A 160 20.57 -23.80 11.45
C VAL A 160 21.46 -23.28 10.33
N GLU A 161 21.16 -23.72 9.12
CA GLU A 161 21.84 -23.32 7.88
C GLU A 161 20.86 -22.61 6.95
N LEU A 162 21.03 -21.29 6.84
CA LEU A 162 20.19 -20.39 6.06
C LEU A 162 21.03 -19.55 5.08
N SER A 163 22.23 -20.01 4.72
CA SER A 163 23.06 -19.31 3.75
C SER A 163 22.42 -19.21 2.36
N GLY A 164 22.52 -18.04 1.71
CA GLY A 164 22.12 -17.86 0.31
C GLY A 164 20.60 -17.88 0.07
N ARG A 165 19.79 -17.57 1.08
CA ARG A 165 18.33 -17.70 1.08
C ARG A 165 17.59 -16.38 0.79
N GLN A 166 18.31 -15.35 0.37
CA GLN A 166 17.78 -14.00 0.07
C GLN A 166 16.98 -13.39 1.23
N LEU A 167 17.29 -13.77 2.47
CA LEU A 167 16.59 -13.26 3.66
C LEU A 167 16.86 -11.76 3.83
N ARG A 168 15.83 -10.93 3.91
CA ARG A 168 15.96 -9.52 4.35
C ARG A 168 15.79 -9.32 5.85
N LEU A 169 15.08 -10.22 6.50
CA LEU A 169 14.74 -10.12 7.93
C LEU A 169 14.93 -11.48 8.62
N LEU A 170 15.38 -11.44 9.87
CA LEU A 170 15.36 -12.59 10.77
C LEU A 170 14.21 -12.41 11.78
N PRO A 171 13.21 -13.31 11.82
CA PRO A 171 12.09 -13.19 12.76
C PRO A 171 12.52 -13.21 14.22
N GLU A 172 11.85 -12.43 15.07
CA GLU A 172 12.13 -12.43 16.52
C GLU A 172 11.93 -13.79 17.20
N ALA A 173 11.11 -14.66 16.59
CA ALA A 173 10.90 -16.02 17.05
C ALA A 173 12.19 -16.85 17.11
N PHE A 174 13.23 -16.52 16.32
CA PHE A 174 14.53 -17.18 16.41
C PHE A 174 15.17 -17.04 17.79
N GLY A 175 14.94 -15.94 18.51
CA GLY A 175 15.46 -15.76 19.87
C GLY A 175 14.96 -16.79 20.89
N LYS A 176 13.89 -17.52 20.57
CA LYS A 176 13.33 -18.59 21.41
C LYS A 176 14.05 -19.93 21.23
N LEU A 177 14.96 -20.05 20.24
CA LEU A 177 15.73 -21.26 19.98
C LEU A 177 16.89 -21.40 20.98
N HIS A 178 16.59 -21.55 22.26
CA HIS A 178 17.59 -21.60 23.35
C HIS A 178 18.60 -22.76 23.22
N GLY A 179 18.29 -23.76 22.40
CA GLY A 179 19.16 -24.90 22.08
C GLY A 179 20.17 -24.65 20.97
N LEU A 180 20.08 -23.53 20.25
CA LEU A 180 20.87 -23.29 19.04
C LEU A 180 22.35 -23.04 19.39
N VAL A 181 23.23 -23.80 18.74
CA VAL A 181 24.70 -23.75 18.89
C VAL A 181 25.36 -23.12 17.66
N TYR A 182 24.81 -23.35 16.47
CA TYR A 182 25.34 -22.84 15.20
C TYR A 182 24.24 -22.17 14.37
N LEU A 183 24.49 -20.94 13.93
CA LEU A 183 23.60 -20.19 13.05
C LEU A 183 24.36 -19.58 11.87
N ASN A 184 24.05 -20.03 10.66
CA ASN A 184 24.60 -19.47 9.43
C ASN A 184 23.52 -18.71 8.63
N LEU A 185 23.72 -17.41 8.51
CA LEU A 185 22.92 -16.43 7.78
C LEU A 185 23.73 -15.78 6.65
N SER A 186 24.86 -16.36 6.24
CA SER A 186 25.74 -15.76 5.24
C SER A 186 25.08 -15.59 3.86
N ASN A 187 25.55 -14.61 3.08
CA ASN A 187 25.08 -14.38 1.70
C ASN A 187 23.56 -14.16 1.61
N ASN A 188 23.00 -13.39 2.54
CA ASN A 188 21.60 -12.96 2.51
C ASN A 188 21.52 -11.44 2.27
N GLN A 189 20.35 -10.85 2.48
CA GLN A 189 20.10 -9.42 2.30
C GLN A 189 19.70 -8.76 3.63
N ILE A 190 20.14 -9.33 4.77
CA ILE A 190 19.67 -8.92 6.10
C ILE A 190 20.18 -7.52 6.41
N GLU A 191 19.25 -6.63 6.78
CA GLU A 191 19.57 -5.25 7.15
C GLU A 191 19.71 -5.06 8.67
N VAL A 192 18.94 -5.84 9.45
CA VAL A 192 18.90 -5.75 10.92
C VAL A 192 18.82 -7.14 11.54
N ILE A 193 19.64 -7.39 12.56
CA ILE A 193 19.49 -8.55 13.45
C ILE A 193 18.58 -8.13 14.62
N PRO A 194 17.52 -8.89 14.95
CA PRO A 194 16.59 -8.54 16.02
C PRO A 194 17.23 -8.67 17.40
N ASP A 195 16.76 -7.87 18.36
CA ASP A 195 17.25 -7.92 19.75
C ASP A 195 17.04 -9.27 20.44
N SER A 196 16.06 -10.02 19.96
CA SER A 196 15.78 -11.39 20.40
C SER A 196 16.98 -12.35 20.21
N ILE A 197 17.98 -12.01 19.38
CA ILE A 197 19.19 -12.82 19.20
C ILE A 197 19.88 -13.11 20.54
N GLY A 198 19.82 -12.17 21.50
CA GLY A 198 20.38 -12.36 22.84
C GLY A 198 19.73 -13.48 23.66
N GLY A 199 18.61 -14.04 23.20
CA GLY A 199 17.96 -15.23 23.78
C GLY A 199 18.66 -16.56 23.45
N LEU A 200 19.56 -16.57 22.46
CA LEU A 200 20.31 -17.77 22.01
C LEU A 200 21.49 -18.08 22.94
N LYS A 201 21.20 -18.46 24.19
CA LYS A 201 22.22 -18.61 25.24
C LYS A 201 23.29 -19.67 24.99
N LYS A 202 23.06 -20.63 24.10
CA LYS A 202 24.01 -21.70 23.76
C LYS A 202 24.77 -21.47 22.45
N LEU A 203 24.56 -20.33 21.79
CA LEU A 203 25.14 -20.06 20.48
C LEU A 203 26.65 -19.92 20.60
N GLU A 204 27.39 -20.76 19.88
CA GLU A 204 28.86 -20.73 19.80
C GLU A 204 29.34 -20.08 18.51
N GLU A 205 28.59 -20.21 17.42
CA GLU A 205 28.99 -19.69 16.11
C GLU A 205 27.82 -18.96 15.43
N LEU A 206 28.03 -17.69 15.12
CA LEU A 206 27.13 -16.85 14.34
C LEU A 206 27.85 -16.34 13.09
N ASN A 207 27.43 -16.83 11.92
CA ASN A 207 27.90 -16.31 10.64
C ASN A 207 26.80 -15.47 9.99
N ALA A 208 26.98 -14.16 9.96
CA ALA A 208 26.13 -13.19 9.26
C ALA A 208 26.91 -12.43 8.18
N SER A 209 27.96 -13.04 7.61
CA SER A 209 28.78 -12.45 6.55
C SER A 209 28.01 -12.18 5.26
N SER A 210 28.49 -11.25 4.43
CA SER A 210 27.91 -10.89 3.13
C SER A 210 26.41 -10.57 3.23
N ASN A 211 26.06 -9.61 4.08
CA ASN A 211 24.71 -9.09 4.27
C ASN A 211 24.73 -7.54 4.16
N HIS A 212 23.64 -6.87 4.53
CA HIS A 212 23.51 -5.41 4.47
C HIS A 212 23.47 -4.74 5.86
N LEU A 213 23.99 -5.41 6.90
CA LEU A 213 23.93 -4.92 8.28
C LEU A 213 24.67 -3.59 8.43
N GLN A 214 23.99 -2.59 8.99
CA GLN A 214 24.60 -1.28 9.32
C GLN A 214 25.10 -1.21 10.77
N HIS A 215 24.42 -1.94 11.66
CA HIS A 215 24.73 -2.06 13.09
C HIS A 215 24.41 -3.47 13.58
N LEU A 216 24.99 -3.85 14.72
CA LEU A 216 24.58 -5.02 15.49
C LEU A 216 23.81 -4.55 16.73
N PRO A 217 22.81 -5.31 17.18
CA PRO A 217 22.08 -4.95 18.40
C PRO A 217 22.94 -5.14 19.65
N ASP A 218 22.70 -4.34 20.69
CA ASP A 218 23.40 -4.46 21.98
C ASP A 218 23.20 -5.83 22.63
N SER A 219 22.09 -6.49 22.32
CA SER A 219 21.77 -7.85 22.76
C SER A 219 22.75 -8.93 22.26
N VAL A 220 23.60 -8.66 21.26
CA VAL A 220 24.71 -9.56 20.87
C VAL A 220 25.61 -9.85 22.07
N GLY A 221 25.85 -8.86 22.94
CA GLY A 221 26.62 -9.04 24.18
C GLY A 221 25.99 -9.98 25.22
N LEU A 222 24.79 -10.50 24.97
CA LEU A 222 24.12 -11.48 25.81
C LEU A 222 24.40 -12.93 25.38
N LEU A 223 25.14 -13.12 24.28
CA LEU A 223 25.57 -14.40 23.73
C LEU A 223 26.86 -14.88 24.43
N LEU A 224 26.75 -15.23 25.71
CA LEU A 224 27.89 -15.53 26.61
C LEU A 224 28.74 -16.76 26.23
N ASN A 225 28.33 -17.53 25.23
CA ASN A 225 29.06 -18.71 24.75
C ASN A 225 29.58 -18.51 23.32
N LEU A 226 29.45 -17.30 22.77
CA LEU A 226 29.81 -17.03 21.38
C LEU A 226 31.32 -17.04 21.21
N ARG A 227 31.81 -17.93 20.35
CA ARG A 227 33.23 -18.12 20.05
C ARG A 227 33.61 -17.53 18.70
N ILE A 228 32.68 -17.58 17.75
CA ILE A 228 32.89 -17.08 16.39
C ILE A 228 31.72 -16.17 16.03
N LEU A 229 32.03 -14.92 15.74
CA LEU A 229 31.12 -13.97 15.10
C LEU A 229 31.74 -13.53 13.78
N ASP A 230 31.15 -13.96 12.66
CA ASP A 230 31.53 -13.47 11.35
C ASP A 230 30.48 -12.50 10.82
N VAL A 231 30.86 -11.23 10.70
CA VAL A 231 30.04 -10.15 10.14
C VAL A 231 30.76 -9.45 8.98
N SER A 232 31.73 -10.13 8.37
CA SER A 232 32.48 -9.62 7.22
C SER A 232 31.56 -9.35 6.02
N GLY A 233 31.93 -8.41 5.13
CA GLY A 233 31.11 -8.10 3.96
C GLY A 233 29.78 -7.41 4.25
N ASN A 234 29.63 -6.80 5.43
CA ASN A 234 28.50 -5.93 5.79
C ASN A 234 28.86 -4.44 5.68
N LYS A 235 27.92 -3.55 6.03
CA LYS A 235 28.07 -2.08 6.04
C LYS A 235 28.22 -1.54 7.46
N LEU A 236 28.85 -2.30 8.35
CA LEU A 236 28.99 -1.94 9.77
C LEU A 236 29.89 -0.73 9.95
N ASN A 237 29.37 0.32 10.58
CA ASN A 237 30.16 1.52 10.92
C ASN A 237 30.89 1.39 12.27
N ALA A 238 30.31 0.61 13.19
CA ALA A 238 30.85 0.35 14.52
C ALA A 238 30.32 -0.99 15.05
N LEU A 239 31.01 -1.56 16.03
CA LEU A 239 30.53 -2.70 16.81
C LEU A 239 29.95 -2.19 18.14
N PRO A 240 28.89 -2.82 18.68
CA PRO A 240 28.32 -2.44 19.96
C PRO A 240 29.31 -2.74 21.09
N GLU A 241 29.40 -1.86 22.10
CA GLU A 241 30.31 -2.04 23.25
C GLU A 241 30.02 -3.34 24.01
N SER A 242 28.77 -3.80 23.96
CA SER A 242 28.33 -5.03 24.61
C SER A 242 29.04 -6.28 24.09
N ILE A 243 29.66 -6.24 22.89
CA ILE A 243 30.41 -7.36 22.33
C ILE A 243 31.60 -7.78 23.20
N ALA A 244 32.12 -6.86 24.03
CA ALA A 244 33.18 -7.16 24.99
C ALA A 244 32.72 -8.09 26.14
N ARG A 245 31.41 -8.39 26.21
CA ARG A 245 30.79 -9.23 27.24
C ARG A 245 30.40 -10.63 26.75
N CYS A 246 30.55 -10.89 25.45
CA CYS A 246 30.35 -12.20 24.86
C CYS A 246 31.32 -13.23 25.43
#